data_AF-A0A7H8J2S7-F1
#
_entry.id   AF-A0A7H8J2S7-F1
#
_cell.length_a   1.000
_cell.length_b   1.000
_cell.length_c   1.000
_cell.angle_alpha   90.00
_cell.angle_beta   90.00
_cell.angle_gamma   90.00
#
_symmetry.space_group_name_H-M   'P 1'
#
loop_
_entity.id
_entity.type
_entity.pdbx_description
1 polymer ?
#
loop_
_entity_poly.entity_id
_entity_poly.type
_entity_poly.pdbx_seq_one_letter_code
_entity_poly.pdbx_strand_id
1 'polypeptide(L)'
;MWGKARGLPWPYPLVCHLLDTAAMAGRLWDVMLGHRSRRRIAECLELDEGASRRLVGCWACLHDLGKVTPPFQSMVGDRFHSASARATARWFVPHRRSGRSPNEACATPANRPDGVGRPVIRSR
;
A
#
# COMPACT_ATOMS: atom_id res chain seq x y z
N MET A 1 -9.68 -6.70 -3.55
CA MET A 1 -8.72 -5.59 -3.42
C MET A 1 -9.43 -4.36 -2.87
N TRP A 2 -8.81 -3.66 -1.92
CA TRP A 2 -9.39 -2.52 -1.21
C TRP A 2 -8.72 -1.19 -1.59
N GLY A 3 -9.48 -0.09 -1.60
CA GLY A 3 -8.99 1.27 -1.88
C GLY A 3 -8.99 2.19 -0.66
N LYS A 4 -9.94 1.97 0.27
CA LYS A 4 -10.05 2.64 1.57
C LYS A 4 -10.49 1.63 2.63
N ALA A 5 -10.09 1.84 3.89
CA ALA A 5 -10.45 0.93 4.99
C ALA A 5 -10.60 1.66 6.33
N ARG A 6 -9.71 2.63 6.60
CA ARG A 6 -9.77 3.44 7.82
C ARG A 6 -11.10 4.21 7.91
N GLY A 7 -11.78 4.10 9.04
CA GLY A 7 -13.02 4.82 9.33
C GLY A 7 -14.28 4.23 8.66
N LEU A 8 -14.18 3.04 8.06
CA LEU A 8 -15.31 2.36 7.42
C LEU A 8 -15.62 1.04 8.13
N PRO A 9 -16.89 0.60 8.17
CA PRO A 9 -17.26 -0.68 8.77
C PRO A 9 -16.66 -1.87 8.01
N TRP A 10 -16.42 -1.70 6.70
CA TRP A 10 -15.78 -2.70 5.84
C TRP A 10 -14.85 -2.01 4.84
N PRO A 11 -13.75 -2.66 4.38
CA PRO A 11 -12.89 -2.09 3.36
C PRO A 11 -13.66 -1.78 2.07
N TYR A 12 -13.53 -0.55 1.58
CA TYR A 12 -14.16 -0.10 0.34
C TYR A 12 -13.41 -0.67 -0.87
N PRO A 13 -14.09 -1.30 -1.84
CA PRO A 13 -13.44 -1.88 -3.01
C PRO A 13 -12.64 -0.82 -3.79
N LEU A 14 -11.44 -1.21 -4.24
CA LEU A 14 -10.57 -0.29 -5.00
C LEU A 14 -11.25 0.20 -6.28
N VAL A 15 -11.89 -0.70 -7.05
CA VAL A 15 -12.57 -0.32 -8.30
C VAL A 15 -13.65 0.74 -8.09
N CYS A 16 -14.43 0.63 -7.01
CA CYS A 16 -15.44 1.62 -6.66
C CYS A 16 -14.78 2.96 -6.33
N HIS A 17 -13.72 2.96 -5.51
CA HIS A 17 -12.94 4.17 -5.20
C HIS A 17 -12.40 4.89 -6.46
N LEU A 18 -11.86 4.14 -7.42
CA LEU A 18 -11.35 4.73 -8.67
C LEU A 18 -12.48 5.31 -9.54
N LEU A 19 -13.60 4.59 -9.69
CA LEU A 19 -14.77 5.04 -10.45
C LEU A 19 -15.42 6.28 -9.82
N ASP A 20 -15.56 6.30 -8.49
CA ASP A 20 -16.10 7.45 -7.76
C ASP A 20 -15.21 8.68 -7.93
N THR A 21 -13.88 8.48 -7.91
CA THR A 21 -12.92 9.56 -8.15
C THR A 21 -13.04 10.11 -9.57
N ALA A 22 -13.20 9.25 -10.57
CA ALA A 22 -13.42 9.66 -11.96
C ALA A 22 -14.73 10.44 -12.13
N ALA A 23 -15.82 9.95 -11.54
CA ALA A 23 -17.12 10.60 -11.56
C ALA A 23 -17.07 11.97 -10.87
N MET A 24 -16.41 12.06 -9.72
CA MET A 24 -16.22 13.31 -8.99
C MET A 24 -15.37 14.30 -9.79
N ALA A 25 -14.28 13.86 -10.43
CA ALA A 25 -13.48 14.72 -11.30
C ALA A 25 -14.30 15.28 -12.47
N GLY A 26 -15.13 14.44 -13.10
CA GLY A 26 -16.07 14.89 -14.13
C GLY A 26 -17.07 15.91 -13.59
N ARG A 27 -17.59 15.72 -12.36
CA ARG A 27 -18.52 16.68 -11.76
C ARG A 27 -17.84 18.01 -11.42
N LEU A 28 -16.62 17.97 -10.89
CA LEU A 28 -15.82 19.17 -10.59
C LEU A 28 -15.46 19.93 -11.86
N TRP A 29 -15.14 19.22 -12.96
CA TRP A 29 -14.98 19.84 -14.28
C TRP A 29 -16.21 20.67 -14.67
N ASP A 30 -17.41 20.13 -14.46
CA ASP A 30 -18.66 20.78 -14.87
C ASP A 30 -19.02 21.98 -13.98
N VAL A 31 -18.79 21.92 -12.67
CA VAL A 31 -19.25 22.96 -11.72
C VAL A 31 -18.19 23.97 -11.30
N MET A 32 -16.92 23.58 -11.26
CA MET A 32 -15.85 24.43 -10.75
C MET A 32 -15.11 25.16 -11.87
N LEU A 33 -15.01 24.56 -13.07
CA LEU A 33 -14.28 25.17 -14.17
C LEU A 33 -15.21 26.06 -15.00
N GLY A 34 -14.89 27.35 -15.04
CA GLY A 34 -15.51 28.27 -15.99
C GLY A 34 -15.15 27.90 -17.44
N HIS A 35 -15.96 28.38 -18.40
CA HIS A 35 -15.78 28.10 -19.82
C HIS A 35 -14.36 28.38 -20.34
N ARG A 36 -13.74 29.49 -19.92
CA ARG A 36 -12.37 29.83 -20.34
C ARG A 36 -11.35 28.77 -19.91
N SER A 37 -11.47 28.25 -18.69
CA SER A 37 -10.55 27.23 -18.17
C SER A 37 -10.74 25.90 -18.89
N ARG A 38 -12.00 25.47 -19.10
CA ARG A 38 -12.31 24.24 -19.85
C ARG A 38 -11.76 24.31 -21.28
N ARG A 39 -12.00 25.41 -21.97
CA ARG A 39 -11.44 25.66 -23.31
C ARG A 39 -9.92 25.64 -23.34
N ARG A 40 -9.27 26.35 -22.41
CA ARG A 40 -7.80 26.37 -22.35
C ARG A 40 -7.21 24.98 -22.14
N ILE A 41 -7.80 24.18 -21.25
CA ILE A 41 -7.37 22.80 -21.03
C ILE A 41 -7.59 21.97 -22.30
N ALA A 42 -8.74 22.12 -22.95
CA ALA A 42 -9.06 21.40 -24.17
C ALA A 42 -8.10 21.73 -25.33
N GLU A 43 -7.79 23.02 -25.50
CA GLU A 43 -6.79 23.51 -26.46
C GLU A 43 -5.39 22.95 -26.16
N CYS A 44 -4.94 22.93 -24.89
CA CYS A 44 -3.65 22.34 -24.51
C CYS A 44 -3.58 20.82 -24.70
N LEU A 45 -4.71 20.13 -24.62
CA LEU A 45 -4.79 18.69 -24.83
C LEU A 45 -5.04 18.32 -26.30
N GLU A 46 -5.28 19.31 -27.16
CA GLU A 46 -5.67 19.13 -28.56
C GLU A 46 -6.93 18.23 -28.71
N LEU A 47 -7.90 18.46 -27.82
CA LEU A 47 -9.15 17.70 -27.74
C LEU A 47 -10.35 18.64 -27.65
N ASP A 48 -11.56 18.13 -27.92
CA ASP A 48 -12.80 18.83 -27.56
C ASP A 48 -13.03 18.80 -26.04
N GLU A 49 -13.81 19.77 -25.52
CA GLU A 49 -14.08 19.86 -24.06
C GLU A 49 -14.64 18.56 -23.46
N GLY A 50 -15.44 17.81 -24.22
CA GLY A 50 -16.01 16.54 -23.78
C GLY A 50 -14.95 15.44 -23.68
N ALA A 51 -14.07 15.33 -24.67
CA ALA A 51 -12.94 14.41 -24.64
C ALA A 51 -11.94 14.78 -23.54
N SER A 52 -11.62 16.07 -23.36
CA SER A 52 -10.76 16.54 -22.27
C SER A 52 -11.34 16.20 -20.91
N ARG A 53 -12.64 16.41 -20.70
CA ARG A 53 -13.33 16.02 -19.46
C ARG A 53 -13.18 14.52 -19.18
N ARG A 54 -13.37 13.68 -20.19
CA ARG A 54 -13.21 12.22 -20.07
C ARG A 54 -11.78 11.83 -19.76
N LEU A 55 -10.80 12.48 -20.41
CA LEU A 55 -9.37 12.22 -20.17
C LEU A 55 -8.95 12.62 -18.75
N VAL A 56 -9.37 13.79 -18.28
CA VAL A 56 -9.15 14.21 -16.88
C VAL A 56 -9.80 13.25 -15.90
N GLY A 57 -11.04 12.81 -16.17
CA GLY A 57 -11.70 11.76 -15.39
C GLY A 57 -10.92 10.45 -15.38
N CYS A 58 -10.36 10.04 -16.52
CA CYS A 58 -9.51 8.87 -16.64
C CYS A 58 -8.23 9.00 -15.81
N TRP A 59 -7.52 10.12 -15.88
CA TRP A 59 -6.34 10.37 -15.04
C TRP A 59 -6.67 10.35 -13.56
N ALA A 60 -7.80 10.95 -13.16
CA ALA A 60 -8.29 10.89 -11.79
C ALA A 60 -8.62 9.45 -11.36
N CYS A 61 -9.22 8.65 -12.23
CA CYS A 61 -9.45 7.21 -12.01
C CYS A 61 -8.12 6.47 -11.72
N LEU A 62 -7.05 6.82 -12.43
CA LEU A 62 -5.77 6.11 -12.35
C LEU A 62 -4.88 6.54 -11.17
N HIS A 63 -5.23 7.58 -10.42
CA HIS A 63 -4.37 8.15 -9.38
C HIS A 63 -3.91 7.12 -8.33
N ASP A 64 -4.78 6.15 -8.02
CA ASP A 64 -4.57 5.14 -7.00
C ASP A 64 -4.32 3.74 -7.60
N LEU A 65 -3.95 3.65 -8.90
CA LEU A 65 -3.64 2.37 -9.54
C LEU A 65 -2.49 1.62 -8.83
N GLY A 66 -1.56 2.36 -8.21
CA GLY A 66 -0.48 1.79 -7.39
C GLY A 66 -0.97 0.97 -6.18
N LYS A 67 -2.25 1.07 -5.82
CA LYS A 67 -2.88 0.23 -4.80
C LYS A 67 -3.11 -1.21 -5.26
N VAL A 68 -3.00 -1.50 -6.55
CA VAL A 68 -2.99 -2.87 -7.11
C VAL A 68 -1.60 -3.50 -6.94
N THR A 69 -0.99 -3.37 -5.76
CA THR A 69 0.36 -3.92 -5.49
C THR A 69 0.38 -4.74 -4.21
N PRO A 70 1.21 -5.79 -4.13
CA PRO A 70 1.40 -6.60 -2.93
C PRO A 70 1.71 -5.82 -1.65
N PRO A 71 2.59 -4.80 -1.66
CA PRO A 71 2.87 -4.04 -0.46
C PRO A 71 1.66 -3.23 0.04
N PHE A 72 0.85 -2.69 -0.88
CA PHE A 72 -0.30 -1.88 -0.48
C PHE A 72 -1.43 -2.73 0.09
N GLN A 73 -1.83 -3.77 -0.65
CA GLN A 73 -3.01 -4.56 -0.30
C GLN A 73 -2.79 -5.35 1.02
N SER A 74 -1.55 -5.51 1.52
CA SER A 74 -1.21 -6.24 2.76
C SER A 74 -1.29 -5.39 4.02
N MET A 75 -1.53 -4.08 3.88
CA MET A 75 -1.61 -3.18 5.03
C MET A 75 -2.89 -3.34 5.86
N VAL A 76 -3.92 -4.06 5.38
CA VAL A 76 -5.19 -4.26 6.10
C VAL A 76 -5.55 -5.75 6.17
N GLY A 77 -5.09 -6.39 7.25
CA GLY A 77 -5.35 -7.80 7.62
C GLY A 77 -4.78 -8.84 6.65
N ASP A 78 -4.70 -10.10 7.09
CA ASP A 78 -4.18 -11.27 6.32
C ASP A 78 -4.99 -11.63 5.05
N ARG A 79 -5.84 -10.73 4.56
CA ARG A 79 -6.74 -10.94 3.41
C ARG A 79 -6.01 -10.97 2.07
N PHE A 80 -4.69 -10.93 2.07
CA PHE A 80 -3.87 -11.17 0.88
C PHE A 80 -3.76 -12.65 0.50
N HIS A 81 -4.03 -13.57 1.42
CA HIS A 81 -3.66 -14.97 1.23
C HIS A 81 -4.53 -15.73 0.21
N SER A 82 -5.71 -15.23 -0.16
CA SER A 82 -6.61 -15.93 -1.10
C SER A 82 -6.32 -15.64 -2.59
N ALA A 83 -5.46 -14.68 -2.94
CA ALA A 83 -5.14 -14.36 -4.34
C ALA A 83 -3.64 -14.41 -4.70
N SER A 84 -2.73 -14.43 -3.72
CA SER A 84 -1.30 -14.26 -3.97
C SER A 84 -0.47 -15.55 -4.00
N ALA A 85 -1.03 -16.70 -3.63
CA ALA A 85 -0.23 -17.94 -3.50
C ALA A 85 0.43 -18.41 -4.82
N ARG A 86 -0.02 -17.92 -5.99
CA ARG A 86 0.50 -18.34 -7.30
C ARG A 86 1.21 -17.24 -8.11
N ALA A 87 1.08 -15.96 -7.75
CA ALA A 87 1.58 -14.84 -8.56
C ALA A 87 2.84 -14.16 -8.00
N THR A 88 2.98 -14.00 -6.68
CA THR A 88 4.15 -13.30 -6.09
C THR A 88 5.44 -14.09 -6.15
N ALA A 89 5.38 -15.42 -6.25
CA ALA A 89 6.56 -16.27 -6.39
C ALA A 89 7.36 -16.02 -7.69
N ARG A 90 6.76 -15.42 -8.72
CA ARG A 90 7.40 -15.19 -10.03
C ARG A 90 7.98 -13.78 -10.20
N TRP A 91 7.52 -12.80 -9.43
CA TRP A 91 7.95 -11.40 -9.55
C TRP A 91 8.91 -10.96 -8.44
N PHE A 92 8.92 -11.65 -7.31
CA PHE A 92 9.91 -11.43 -6.25
C PHE A 92 11.10 -12.36 -6.48
N VAL A 93 12.04 -11.96 -7.35
CA VAL A 93 13.37 -12.59 -7.40
C VAL A 93 14.18 -11.99 -6.26
N PRO A 94 14.53 -12.73 -5.19
CA PRO A 94 15.48 -12.23 -4.22
C PRO A 94 16.79 -12.07 -4.97
N HIS A 95 17.33 -10.86 -5.05
CA HIS A 95 18.71 -10.68 -5.46
C HIS A 95 19.56 -11.38 -4.40
N ARG A 96 20.03 -12.60 -4.69
CA ARG A 96 20.97 -13.31 -3.83
C ARG A 96 22.20 -12.41 -3.72
N ARG A 97 22.39 -11.76 -2.57
CA ARG A 97 23.74 -11.34 -2.18
C ARG A 97 24.54 -12.63 -1.98
N SER A 98 25.47 -12.87 -2.88
CA SER A 98 26.42 -13.96 -2.80
C SER A 98 27.24 -13.83 -1.51
N GLY A 99 27.24 -14.89 -0.70
CA GLY A 99 28.36 -15.26 0.16
C GLY A 99 28.37 -14.68 1.58
N ARG A 100 27.78 -15.40 2.53
CA ARG A 100 28.41 -15.79 3.80
C ARG A 100 27.65 -16.99 4.41
N SER A 101 28.39 -17.98 4.90
CA SER A 101 27.92 -19.28 5.40
C SER A 101 26.98 -19.17 6.62
N PRO A 102 26.09 -20.16 6.85
CA PRO A 102 25.22 -20.20 8.01
C PRO A 102 25.97 -20.83 9.18
N ASN A 103 26.68 -20.02 9.97
CA ASN A 103 27.10 -20.44 11.31
C ASN A 103 27.28 -19.25 12.27
N GLU A 104 26.22 -18.45 12.42
CA GLU A 104 26.06 -17.54 13.57
C GLU A 104 24.60 -17.58 14.01
N ALA A 105 24.19 -18.72 14.55
CA ALA A 105 23.07 -18.74 15.48
C ALA A 105 23.51 -17.98 16.74
N CYS A 106 23.10 -16.71 16.86
CA CYS A 106 23.15 -16.00 18.13
C CYS A 106 22.12 -16.64 19.06
N ALA A 107 22.53 -17.74 19.69
CA ALA A 107 21.87 -18.30 20.84
C ALA A 107 22.04 -17.32 22.00
N THR A 108 20.92 -16.78 22.47
CA THR A 108 20.81 -16.16 23.81
C THR A 108 21.26 -17.18 24.87
N PRO A 109 22.23 -16.87 25.75
CA PRO A 109 22.49 -17.71 26.89
C PRO A 109 21.43 -17.43 27.96
N ALA A 110 20.50 -18.37 28.08
CA ALA A 110 19.67 -18.52 29.26
C ALA A 110 20.53 -19.00 30.44
N ASN A 111 20.45 -18.21 31.50
CA ASN A 111 20.78 -18.47 32.90
C ASN A 111 20.92 -19.97 33.28
N ARG A 112 22.10 -20.39 33.75
CA ARG A 112 22.31 -21.64 34.50
C ARG A 112 22.54 -21.32 35.98
N PRO A 113 22.00 -22.12 36.92
CA PRO A 113 22.22 -21.92 38.33
C PRO A 113 23.46 -22.72 38.79
N ASP A 114 24.48 -22.02 39.29
CA ASP A 114 25.55 -22.66 40.05
C ASP A 114 25.45 -22.25 41.51
N GLY A 115 25.09 -23.20 42.36
CA GLY A 115 25.26 -23.09 43.79
C GLY A 115 26.72 -23.37 44.17
N VAL A 116 27.19 -22.70 45.22
CA VAL A 116 27.93 -23.22 46.39
C VAL A 116 28.74 -22.08 47.03
N GLY A 117 28.56 -21.90 48.36
CA GLY A 117 29.57 -21.27 49.21
C GLY A 117 29.12 -20.06 50.04
N ARG A 118 28.57 -20.31 51.25
CA ARG A 118 28.39 -19.31 52.32
C ARG A 118 29.77 -18.83 52.82
N PRO A 119 29.83 -17.62 53.40
CA PRO A 119 30.14 -17.62 54.84
C PRO A 119 29.21 -16.73 55.67
N VAL A 120 28.99 -17.21 56.88
CA VAL A 120 28.29 -16.58 58.01
C VAL A 120 29.24 -15.61 58.70
N ILE A 121 28.85 -14.35 58.92
CA ILE A 121 29.32 -13.54 60.06
C ILE A 121 28.14 -12.71 60.60
N ARG A 122 28.06 -12.63 61.94
CA ARG A 122 26.92 -12.35 62.81
C ARG A 122 26.51 -10.87 62.91
N SER A 123 25.24 -10.69 63.26
CA SER A 123 24.65 -9.51 63.88
C SER A 123 25.40 -9.03 65.14
N ARG A 124 25.56 -7.71 65.25
CA ARG A 124 25.03 -6.88 66.35
C ARG A 124 24.83 -5.46 65.84
#